data_AF-A0A4U6CPE4-F1
#
_entry.id   AF-A0A4U6CPE4-F1
#
_cell.length_a   1.000
_cell.length_b   1.000
_cell.length_c   1.000
_cell.angle_alpha   90.00
_cell.angle_beta   90.00
_cell.angle_gamma   90.00
#
_symmetry.space_group_name_H-M   'P 1'
#
loop_
_entity.id
_entity.type
_entity.pdbx_description
1 polymer ?
#
loop_
_entity_poly.entity_id
_entity_poly.type
_entity_poly.pdbx_seq_one_letter_code
_entity_poly.pdbx_strand_id
1 'polypeptide(L)'
;MMQSEKLILGRQDSGQSKAIGFSQQVKSKRIKKTPELIYHDMNAHLCTISRTGGGKGVSSVIPNLLDYPGSMVVLDLKGDLSAVTARGRSPFGKVIHISPFDNNGSDAFNPLFNKSGIRC
;
A
#
# COMPACT_ATOMS: atom_id res chain seq x y z
N MET A 1 21.17 -3.25 -0.29
CA MET A 1 20.18 -4.28 -0.62
C MET A 1 19.16 -3.62 -1.54
N MET A 2 19.23 -3.90 -2.85
CA MET A 2 18.30 -3.31 -3.82
C MET A 2 16.90 -3.90 -3.56
N GLN A 3 15.95 -3.06 -3.17
CA GLN A 3 14.55 -3.45 -3.05
C GLN A 3 14.02 -3.73 -4.46
N SER A 4 13.39 -4.89 -4.66
CA SER A 4 12.81 -5.26 -5.94
C SER A 4 11.54 -4.45 -6.21
N GLU A 5 11.29 -4.03 -7.45
CA GLU A 5 10.05 -3.38 -7.89
C GLU A 5 8.87 -4.38 -7.92
N LYS A 6 8.45 -4.83 -6.73
CA LYS A 6 7.35 -5.78 -6.55
C LYS A 6 6.31 -5.17 -5.63
N LEU A 7 5.04 -5.45 -5.89
CA LEU A 7 3.95 -5.04 -5.02
C LEU A 7 3.64 -6.14 -4.00
N ILE A 8 3.37 -5.77 -2.76
CA ILE A 8 2.86 -6.68 -1.74
C ILE A 8 1.42 -7.06 -2.13
N LEU A 9 1.20 -8.35 -2.36
CA LEU A 9 -0.12 -8.94 -2.63
C LEU A 9 -0.84 -9.30 -1.33
N GLY A 10 -0.09 -9.74 -0.32
CA GLY A 10 -0.66 -10.09 0.97
C GLY A 10 0.30 -10.92 1.81
N ARG A 11 -0.26 -11.77 2.66
CA ARG A 11 0.49 -12.69 3.50
C ARG A 11 0.05 -14.12 3.25
N GLN A 12 0.98 -15.05 3.27
CA GLN A 12 0.67 -16.46 3.21
C GLN A 12 -0.04 -16.86 4.50
N ASP A 13 -1.26 -17.38 4.36
CA ASP A 13 -1.95 -17.98 5.49
C ASP A 13 -1.22 -19.26 5.90
N SER A 14 -0.89 -19.40 7.18
CA SER A 14 -0.10 -20.52 7.69
C SER A 14 -0.90 -21.83 7.80
N GLY A 15 -2.08 -21.87 7.18
CA GLY A 15 -2.85 -23.09 6.99
C GLY A 15 -3.13 -23.78 8.31
N GLN A 16 -3.81 -23.11 9.25
CA GLN A 16 -4.72 -23.88 10.10
C GLN A 16 -6.01 -24.04 9.33
N SER A 17 -6.13 -25.13 8.58
CA SER A 17 -7.42 -25.65 8.15
C SER A 17 -8.26 -25.84 9.41
N LYS A 18 -9.09 -24.83 9.75
CA LYS A 18 -10.19 -25.05 10.67
C LYS A 18 -11.06 -26.09 9.98
N ALA A 19 -11.06 -27.32 10.50
CA ALA A 19 -12.09 -28.29 10.15
C ALA A 19 -13.44 -27.56 10.33
N ILE A 20 -14.18 -27.40 9.24
CA ILE A 20 -15.56 -26.94 9.31
C ILE A 20 -16.36 -28.10 9.91
N GLY A 21 -16.78 -27.99 11.17
CA GLY A 21 -17.55 -29.02 11.88
C GLY A 21 -17.10 -29.27 13.32
N PHE A 22 -17.59 -30.37 13.91
CA PHE A 22 -17.35 -30.79 15.30
C PHE A 22 -16.06 -31.61 15.48
N SER A 23 -14.98 -31.27 14.78
CA SER A 23 -13.70 -31.99 14.95
C SER A 23 -12.91 -31.45 16.14
N GLN A 24 -12.40 -32.36 16.97
CA GLN A 24 -11.61 -32.04 18.16
C GLN A 24 -10.29 -31.40 17.72
N GLN A 25 -10.14 -30.09 17.95
CA GLN A 25 -8.93 -29.36 17.61
C GLN A 25 -7.79 -29.80 18.52
N VAL A 26 -6.84 -30.56 17.97
CA VAL A 26 -5.56 -30.83 18.63
C VAL A 26 -4.81 -29.50 18.74
N LYS A 27 -4.61 -29.01 19.96
CA LYS A 27 -3.85 -27.78 20.24
C LYS A 27 -2.37 -27.99 19.89
N SER A 28 -1.98 -27.80 18.63
CA SER A 28 -0.55 -27.70 18.29
C SER A 28 0.03 -26.44 18.95
N LYS A 29 1.23 -26.55 19.54
CA LYS A 29 1.96 -25.40 20.11
C LYS A 29 2.11 -24.33 19.02
N ARG A 30 1.37 -23.24 19.16
CA ARG A 30 1.34 -22.13 18.19
C ARG A 30 2.68 -21.39 18.23
N ILE A 31 3.61 -21.76 17.36
CA ILE A 31 4.78 -20.93 17.08
C ILE A 31 4.26 -19.65 16.41
N LYS A 32 4.45 -18.49 17.05
CA LYS A 32 4.09 -17.17 16.50
C LYS A 32 5.06 -16.81 15.36
N LYS A 33 5.08 -17.57 14.26
CA LYS A 33 5.82 -17.19 13.05
C LYS A 33 5.04 -16.06 12.37
N THR A 34 5.70 -14.94 12.07
CA THR A 34 5.11 -13.90 11.22
C THR A 34 4.82 -14.51 9.85
N PRO A 35 3.58 -14.45 9.36
CA PRO A 35 3.25 -15.03 8.07
C PRO A 35 4.02 -14.33 6.96
N GLU A 36 4.51 -15.12 6.01
CA GLU A 36 5.38 -14.69 4.92
C GLU A 36 4.66 -13.71 3.98
N LEU A 37 5.36 -12.69 3.47
CA LEU A 37 4.79 -11.76 2.50
C LEU A 37 4.77 -12.40 1.11
N ILE A 38 3.62 -12.28 0.44
CA ILE A 38 3.46 -12.68 -0.95
C ILE A 38 3.56 -11.41 -1.79
N TYR A 39 4.38 -11.46 -2.85
CA TYR A 39 4.58 -10.35 -3.77
C TYR A 39 3.98 -10.67 -5.13
N HIS A 40 3.47 -9.64 -5.80
CA HIS A 40 3.16 -9.65 -7.21
C HIS A 40 4.36 -9.08 -7.97
N ASP A 41 4.93 -9.89 -8.86
CA ASP A 41 6.15 -9.58 -9.61
C ASP A 41 6.01 -9.71 -11.13
N MET A 42 4.79 -9.77 -11.63
CA MET A 42 4.53 -9.75 -13.06
C MET A 42 4.17 -8.34 -13.51
N ASN A 43 4.43 -8.04 -14.78
CA ASN A 43 3.99 -6.80 -15.41
C ASN A 43 2.50 -6.89 -15.78
N ALA A 44 1.64 -6.91 -14.75
CA ALA A 44 0.20 -6.99 -14.87
C ALA A 44 -0.48 -6.10 -13.83
N HIS A 45 -1.75 -5.78 -14.06
CA HIS A 45 -2.54 -4.97 -13.13
C HIS A 45 -3.04 -5.79 -11.94
N LEU A 46 -3.04 -5.18 -10.75
CA LEU A 46 -3.56 -5.77 -9.52
C LEU A 46 -4.88 -5.10 -9.10
N CYS A 47 -5.88 -5.90 -8.75
CA CYS A 47 -7.13 -5.41 -8.16
C CYS A 47 -7.36 -6.03 -6.78
N THR A 48 -7.51 -5.20 -5.75
CA THR A 48 -7.87 -5.64 -4.38
C THR A 48 -9.31 -5.29 -4.09
N ILE A 49 -10.14 -6.30 -3.82
CA ILE A 49 -11.57 -6.13 -3.53
C ILE A 49 -11.82 -6.44 -2.05
N SER A 50 -12.45 -5.50 -1.34
CA SER A 50 -12.90 -5.68 0.04
C SER A 50 -14.18 -4.89 0.30
N ARG A 51 -14.93 -5.27 1.34
CA ARG A 51 -16.04 -4.46 1.85
C ARG A 51 -15.50 -3.13 2.44
N THR A 52 -16.37 -2.13 2.60
CA THR A 52 -16.03 -0.89 3.33
C THR A 52 -15.57 -1.23 4.74
N GLY A 53 -14.45 -0.64 5.18
CA GLY A 53 -13.82 -0.99 6.46
C GLY A 53 -13.10 -2.35 6.48
N GLY A 54 -13.12 -3.12 5.38
CA GLY A 54 -12.46 -4.42 5.27
C GLY A 54 -10.93 -4.38 5.19
N GLY A 55 -10.32 -3.23 5.47
CA GLY A 55 -8.89 -3.11 5.65
C GLY A 55 -8.05 -2.88 4.39
N LYS A 56 -8.61 -2.80 3.17
CA LYS A 56 -7.80 -2.65 1.92
C LYS A 56 -6.76 -1.52 1.97
N GLY A 57 -7.06 -0.42 2.66
CA GLY A 57 -6.11 0.68 2.86
C GLY A 57 -4.91 0.27 3.71
N VAL A 58 -5.16 -0.37 4.85
CA VAL A 58 -4.13 -0.78 5.82
C VAL A 58 -3.42 -2.06 5.40
N SER A 59 -4.07 -2.97 4.69
CA SER A 59 -3.53 -4.28 4.33
C SER A 59 -2.84 -4.33 2.98
N SER A 60 -3.20 -3.44 2.05
CA SER A 60 -2.66 -3.43 0.68
C SER A 60 -2.07 -2.07 0.31
N VAL A 61 -2.85 -0.98 0.38
CA VAL A 61 -2.43 0.33 -0.14
C VAL A 61 -1.26 0.94 0.65
N ILE A 62 -1.39 1.11 1.97
CA ILE A 62 -0.37 1.72 2.83
C ILE A 62 0.94 0.91 2.83
N PRO A 63 0.92 -0.43 2.97
CA PRO A 63 2.16 -1.22 2.87
C PRO A 63 2.89 -1.02 1.54
N ASN A 64 2.17 -1.06 0.42
CA ASN A 64 2.76 -0.81 -0.90
C ASN A 64 3.31 0.62 -1.03
N LEU A 65 2.58 1.61 -0.49
CA LEU A 65 3.03 3.00 -0.45
C LEU A 65 4.27 3.23 0.40
N LEU A 66 4.63 2.35 1.31
CA LEU A 66 5.83 2.49 2.14
C LEU A 66 7.00 1.62 1.67
N ASP A 67 6.71 0.52 0.97
CA ASP A 67 7.71 -0.48 0.59
C ASP A 67 8.14 -0.37 -0.88
N TYR A 68 7.21 -0.10 -1.81
CA TYR A 68 7.53 -0.12 -3.25
C TYR A 68 8.53 0.98 -3.63
N PRO A 69 9.74 0.70 -4.12
CA PRO A 69 10.80 1.71 -4.24
C PRO A 69 10.61 2.66 -5.44
N GLY A 70 9.76 2.30 -6.41
CA GLY A 70 9.55 3.08 -7.63
C GLY A 70 8.60 4.27 -7.45
N SER A 71 8.43 5.04 -8.52
CA SER A 71 7.47 6.16 -8.55
C SER A 71 6.03 5.68 -8.48
N MET A 72 5.18 6.44 -7.80
CA MET A 72 3.76 6.11 -7.60
C MET A 72 2.89 7.35 -7.82
N VAL A 73 1.76 7.18 -8.49
CA VAL A 73 0.68 8.18 -8.56
C VAL A 73 -0.52 7.59 -7.83
N VAL A 74 -1.03 8.32 -6.83
CA VAL A 74 -2.09 7.83 -5.95
C VAL A 74 -3.27 8.79 -5.96
N LEU A 75 -4.45 8.25 -6.21
CA LEU A 75 -5.70 8.98 -6.04
C LEU A 75 -6.13 8.89 -4.57
N ASP A 76 -5.83 9.92 -3.79
CA ASP A 76 -6.21 10.03 -2.39
C ASP A 76 -7.31 11.07 -2.21
N LEU A 77 -8.57 10.65 -2.33
CA LEU A 77 -9.73 11.55 -2.22
C LEU A 77 -9.89 12.16 -0.82
N LYS A 78 -9.33 11.52 0.22
CA LYS A 78 -9.49 11.96 1.62
C LYS A 78 -8.28 12.69 2.16
N GLY A 79 -7.09 12.43 1.61
CA GLY A 79 -5.81 12.91 2.13
C GLY A 79 -5.19 12.00 3.20
N ASP A 80 -5.90 10.94 3.63
CA ASP A 80 -5.47 10.04 4.71
C ASP A 80 -4.19 9.28 4.33
N LEU A 81 -4.04 8.90 3.05
CA LEU A 81 -2.87 8.13 2.59
C LEU A 81 -1.64 9.04 2.55
N SER A 82 -1.78 10.24 1.98
CA SER A 82 -0.71 11.25 1.96
C SER A 82 -0.26 11.57 3.38
N ALA A 83 -1.21 11.85 4.28
CA ALA A 83 -0.95 12.20 5.67
C ALA A 83 -0.11 11.14 6.42
N VAL A 84 -0.37 9.84 6.19
CA VAL A 84 0.33 8.77 6.91
C VAL A 84 1.58 8.25 6.20
N THR A 85 1.72 8.44 4.88
CA THR A 85 2.81 7.83 4.09
C THR A 85 3.85 8.81 3.57
N ALA A 86 3.55 10.12 3.47
CA ALA A 86 4.46 11.11 2.86
C ALA A 86 5.86 11.11 3.49
N ARG A 87 5.95 11.08 4.83
CA ARG A 87 7.25 11.01 5.54
C ARG A 87 8.01 9.72 5.24
N GLY A 88 7.31 8.59 5.16
CA GLY A 88 7.93 7.31 4.84
C GLY A 88 8.41 7.23 3.38
N ARG A 89 7.79 8.01 2.50
CA ARG A 89 8.12 8.08 1.07
C ARG A 89 9.25 9.07 0.74
N SER A 90 9.49 10.09 1.56
CA SER A 90 10.50 11.11 1.28
C SER A 90 11.94 10.59 1.05
N PRO A 91 12.40 9.45 1.62
CA PRO A 91 13.70 8.89 1.29
C PRO A 91 13.82 8.32 -0.13
N PHE A 92 12.69 8.00 -0.78
CA PHE A 92 12.65 7.43 -2.13
C PHE A 92 12.62 8.51 -3.22
N GLY A 93 12.20 9.73 -2.87
CA GLY A 93 12.11 10.85 -3.79
C GLY A 93 11.19 11.95 -3.29
N LYS A 94 11.01 12.98 -4.12
CA LYS A 94 10.09 14.08 -3.81
C LYS A 94 8.66 13.55 -3.71
N VAL A 95 7.99 13.85 -2.60
CA VAL A 95 6.55 13.60 -2.42
C VAL A 95 5.81 14.86 -2.79
N ILE A 96 4.77 14.71 -3.62
CA ILE A 96 4.00 15.81 -4.19
C ILE A 96 2.53 15.52 -3.89
N HIS A 97 1.85 16.46 -3.26
CA HIS A 97 0.46 16.38 -2.85
C HIS A 97 -0.34 17.47 -3.55
N ILE A 98 -1.19 17.09 -4.51
CA ILE A 98 -2.04 18.04 -5.24
C ILE A 98 -3.47 17.85 -4.75
N SER A 99 -3.97 18.84 -4.02
CA SER A 99 -5.34 18.91 -3.51
C SER A 99 -5.94 20.28 -3.85
N PRO A 100 -6.87 20.37 -4.82
CA PRO A 100 -7.36 21.65 -5.34
C PRO A 100 -8.14 22.49 -4.32
N PHE A 101 -8.54 21.89 -3.19
CA PHE A 101 -9.30 22.55 -2.13
C PHE A 101 -8.50 22.70 -0.83
N ASP A 102 -7.26 22.22 -0.78
CA ASP A 102 -6.37 22.43 0.36
C ASP A 102 -5.59 23.73 0.18
N ASN A 103 -6.08 24.78 0.86
CA ASN A 103 -5.50 26.11 0.77
C ASN A 103 -4.17 26.27 1.53
N ASN A 104 -3.78 25.28 2.36
CA ASN A 104 -2.66 25.42 3.29
C ASN A 104 -1.53 24.39 3.07
N GLY A 105 -1.70 23.43 2.15
CA GLY A 105 -0.74 22.33 2.00
C GLY A 105 -0.71 21.62 0.65
N SER A 106 -1.32 22.19 -0.40
CA SER A 106 -1.27 21.63 -1.75
C SER A 106 -0.08 22.17 -2.56
N ASP A 107 0.66 21.27 -3.20
CA ASP A 107 1.45 21.56 -4.37
C ASP A 107 0.55 21.92 -5.56
N ALA A 108 1.09 22.62 -6.56
CA ALA A 108 0.41 22.99 -7.78
C ALA A 108 1.01 22.27 -8.99
N PHE A 109 0.16 21.78 -9.90
CA PHE A 109 0.59 21.20 -11.18
C PHE A 109 -0.25 21.76 -12.33
N ASN A 110 0.42 22.26 -13.37
CA ASN A 110 -0.24 22.64 -14.62
C ASN A 110 0.19 21.70 -15.75
N PRO A 111 -0.71 20.82 -16.25
CA PRO A 111 -0.38 19.88 -17.32
C PRO A 111 -0.10 20.56 -18.68
N LEU A 112 -0.51 21.82 -18.86
CA LEU A 112 -0.26 22.58 -20.09
C LEU A 112 1.07 23.35 -20.07
N PHE A 113 1.82 23.28 -18.96
CA PHE A 113 3.07 24.01 -18.82
C PHE A 113 4.26 23.18 -19.36
N ASN A 114 4.89 23.66 -20.42
CA ASN A 114 5.95 22.97 -21.19
C ASN A 114 7.30 22.75 -20.45
N LYS A 115 7.41 23.08 -19.16
CA LYS A 115 8.59 22.80 -18.32
C LYS A 115 8.15 22.29 -16.96
N SER A 116 8.41 21.01 -16.68
CA SER A 116 8.26 20.22 -15.43
C SER A 116 7.05 20.46 -14.49
N GLY A 117 6.15 21.40 -14.78
CA GLY A 117 4.77 21.56 -14.35
C GLY A 117 4.48 21.79 -12.87
N ILE A 118 5.37 21.41 -11.94
CA ILE A 118 5.08 21.33 -10.51
C ILE A 118 5.70 22.50 -9.75
N ARG A 119 4.86 23.30 -9.09
CA ARG A 119 5.25 24.37 -8.18
C ARG A 119 4.83 23.98 -6.76
N CYS A 120 5.78 23.91 -5.86
CA CYS A 120 5.60 23.68 -4.42
C CYS A 120 5.55 25.01 -3.68
#